data_AF-A0A534RX80-F1
#
_entry.id   AF-A0A534RX80-F1
#
_cell.length_a   1.000
_cell.length_b   1.000
_cell.length_c   1.000
_cell.angle_alpha   90.00
_cell.angle_beta   90.00
_cell.angle_gamma   90.00
#
_symmetry.space_group_name_H-M   'P 1'
#
loop_
_entity.id
_entity.type
_entity.pdbx_description
1 polymer ?
#
loop_
_entity_poly.entity_id
_entity_poly.type
_entity_poly.pdbx_seq_one_letter_code
_entity_poly.pdbx_strand_id
1 'polypeptide(L)'
;MAVSLAFGIGILAAVVGGAEVPIVAGGASQKWRFSVEHQYGYEVDLWRQGDKFFGLLLVGDGPAGDTPTGMLEDVEFDAHTGKLSFRARLTTGLHYCREHGGVPSRDVFRFSGVLSKRDLAGRIQHSEARHPDETPRTEQVRLRRSTGDLTVPASHAEWEADADRILKRRGPRW
;
A
#
# COMPACT_ATOMS: atom_id res chain seq x y z
N MET A 1 0.07 8.78 71.63
CA MET A 1 -0.98 8.82 70.59
C MET A 1 -0.40 9.48 69.35
N ALA A 2 -0.85 9.01 68.19
CA ALA A 2 -0.14 9.02 66.91
C ALA A 2 -0.20 10.34 66.10
N VAL A 3 0.91 10.60 65.39
CA VAL A 3 1.09 10.94 63.96
C VAL A 3 -0.05 11.64 63.19
N SER A 4 0.24 12.80 62.58
CA SER A 4 0.20 12.97 61.11
C SER A 4 0.63 14.37 60.65
N LEU A 5 1.79 14.44 60.00
CA LEU A 5 2.20 15.48 59.06
C LEU A 5 1.62 15.13 57.69
N ALA A 6 0.81 16.02 57.11
CA ALA A 6 0.40 15.91 55.71
C ALA A 6 1.36 16.71 54.82
N PHE A 7 2.29 16.02 54.18
CA PHE A 7 3.07 16.54 53.06
C PHE A 7 2.22 16.46 51.79
N GLY A 8 1.83 17.63 51.25
CA GLY A 8 1.25 17.72 49.91
C GLY A 8 2.33 17.53 48.86
N ILE A 9 2.37 16.35 48.25
CA ILE A 9 3.20 16.08 47.07
C ILE A 9 2.45 16.63 45.85
N GLY A 10 2.94 17.74 45.31
CA GLY A 10 2.55 18.22 43.99
C GLY A 10 3.04 17.23 42.93
N ILE A 11 2.11 16.63 42.20
CA ILE A 11 2.40 15.79 41.05
C ILE A 11 2.90 16.71 39.93
N LEU A 12 4.21 16.70 39.67
CA LEU A 12 4.76 17.14 38.39
C LEU A 12 4.28 16.16 37.32
N ALA A 13 3.41 16.64 36.43
CA ALA A 13 3.10 15.94 35.20
C ALA A 13 4.38 15.85 34.36
N ALA A 14 4.89 14.64 34.18
CA ALA A 14 5.99 14.36 33.26
C ALA A 14 5.51 14.62 31.83
N VAL A 15 6.19 15.52 31.13
CA VAL A 15 6.12 15.64 29.67
C VAL A 15 6.73 14.36 29.11
N VAL A 16 5.89 13.41 28.69
CA VAL A 16 6.33 12.27 27.90
C VAL A 16 6.70 12.81 26.52
N GLY A 17 7.99 13.07 26.32
CA GLY A 17 8.57 13.23 24.98
C GLY A 17 8.38 11.91 24.24
N GLY A 18 7.29 11.79 23.48
CA GLY A 18 7.01 10.64 22.64
C GLY A 18 8.07 10.58 21.54
N ALA A 19 9.02 9.66 21.65
CA ALA A 19 9.89 9.31 20.54
C ALA A 19 9.01 8.91 19.36
N GLU A 20 9.08 9.66 18.25
CA GLU A 20 8.37 9.30 17.03
C GLU A 20 8.82 7.90 16.60
N VAL A 21 7.84 7.02 16.36
CA VAL A 21 8.15 5.66 15.91
C VAL A 21 8.76 5.76 14.51
N PRO A 22 9.97 5.23 14.28
CA PRO A 22 10.64 5.35 13.00
C PRO A 22 9.89 4.58 11.91
N ILE A 23 9.99 5.08 10.68
CA ILE A 23 9.51 4.35 9.50
C ILE A 23 10.52 3.27 9.15
N VAL A 24 10.00 2.08 8.84
CA VAL A 24 10.79 0.96 8.35
C VAL A 24 10.28 0.55 6.98
N ALA A 25 11.18 0.32 6.03
CA ALA A 25 10.83 -0.31 4.77
C ALA A 25 10.36 -1.75 5.03
N GLY A 26 9.05 -1.99 4.85
CA GLY A 26 8.45 -3.33 4.80
C GLY A 26 8.98 -4.15 3.63
N GLY A 27 9.50 -3.47 2.59
CA GLY A 27 10.20 -4.02 1.44
C GLY A 27 9.34 -3.95 0.18
N ALA A 28 9.99 -3.81 -0.98
CA ALA A 28 9.33 -3.98 -2.26
C ALA A 28 9.14 -5.48 -2.51
N SER A 29 7.95 -5.89 -2.94
CA SER A 29 7.66 -7.28 -3.32
C SER A 29 7.12 -7.30 -4.73
N GLN A 30 7.79 -8.02 -5.64
CA GLN A 30 7.48 -7.98 -7.06
C GLN A 30 7.37 -9.34 -7.73
N LYS A 31 6.61 -9.38 -8.82
CA LYS A 31 6.59 -10.46 -9.81
C LYS A 31 6.36 -9.85 -11.19
N TRP A 32 7.45 -9.44 -11.84
CA TRP A 32 7.41 -8.89 -13.20
C TRP A 32 7.62 -9.97 -14.26
N ARG A 33 6.92 -9.81 -15.38
CA ARG A 33 7.18 -10.49 -16.65
C ARG A 33 7.40 -9.41 -17.71
N PHE A 34 8.47 -9.53 -18.48
CA PHE A 34 8.80 -8.59 -19.54
C PHE A 34 8.70 -9.29 -20.90
N SER A 35 8.15 -8.59 -21.89
CA SER A 35 8.43 -8.81 -23.30
C SER A 35 9.28 -7.64 -23.82
N VAL A 36 9.65 -7.65 -25.11
CA VAL A 36 10.48 -6.57 -25.71
C VAL A 36 9.84 -5.18 -25.52
N GLU A 37 8.51 -5.10 -25.51
CA GLU A 37 7.79 -3.83 -25.43
C GLU A 37 6.85 -3.72 -24.22
N HIS A 38 6.53 -4.83 -23.54
CA HIS A 38 5.49 -4.87 -22.50
C HIS A 38 6.01 -5.33 -21.14
N GLN A 39 5.38 -4.82 -20.08
CA GLN A 39 5.58 -5.20 -18.70
C GLN A 39 4.25 -5.69 -18.11
N TYR A 40 4.28 -6.88 -17.49
CA TYR A 40 3.13 -7.49 -16.83
C TYR A 40 3.46 -7.87 -15.39
N GLY A 41 2.51 -7.68 -14.48
CA GLY A 41 2.58 -8.18 -13.12
C GLY A 41 2.36 -7.10 -12.07
N TYR A 42 2.83 -7.37 -10.86
CA TYR A 42 2.58 -6.53 -9.70
C TYR A 42 3.86 -6.27 -8.92
N GLU A 43 3.93 -5.09 -8.34
CA GLU A 43 4.88 -4.72 -7.31
C GLU A 43 4.15 -3.99 -6.17
N VAL A 44 4.50 -4.33 -4.94
CA VAL A 44 3.97 -3.69 -3.74
C VAL A 44 5.15 -3.10 -2.98
N ASP A 45 5.16 -1.79 -2.87
CA ASP A 45 6.09 -1.06 -2.03
C ASP A 45 5.43 -0.81 -0.69
N LEU A 46 6.03 -1.34 0.37
CA LEU A 46 5.43 -1.32 1.70
C LEU A 46 6.37 -0.65 2.69
N TRP A 47 5.81 0.27 3.48
CA TRP A 47 6.44 0.91 4.63
C TRP A 47 5.60 0.66 5.88
N ARG A 48 6.23 0.81 7.04
CA ARG A 48 5.59 0.63 8.33
C ARG A 48 6.01 1.72 9.30
N GLN A 49 5.06 2.29 10.02
CA GLN A 49 5.31 3.14 11.17
C GLN A 49 4.50 2.60 12.37
N GLY A 50 5.20 2.06 13.37
CA GLY A 50 4.55 1.31 14.45
C GLY A 50 3.79 0.10 13.91
N ASP A 51 2.48 0.06 14.17
CA ASP A 51 1.58 -1.00 13.69
C ASP A 51 0.84 -0.64 12.39
N LYS A 52 1.07 0.57 11.86
CA LYS A 52 0.44 1.03 10.63
C LYS A 52 1.30 0.71 9.42
N PHE A 53 0.69 0.04 8.45
CA PHE A 53 1.26 -0.20 7.14
C PHE A 53 0.67 0.76 6.12
N PHE A 54 1.51 1.20 5.20
CA PHE A 54 1.14 2.09 4.09
C PHE A 54 2.08 1.84 2.92
N GLY A 55 1.68 2.25 1.72
CA GLY A 55 2.47 1.95 0.55
C GLY A 55 1.80 2.21 -0.78
N LEU A 56 2.40 1.63 -1.82
CA LEU A 56 1.94 1.75 -3.20
C LEU A 56 1.78 0.36 -3.83
N LEU A 57 0.76 0.21 -4.67
CA LEU A 57 0.63 -0.90 -5.61
C LEU A 57 0.97 -0.40 -7.01
N LEU A 58 1.93 -1.06 -7.66
CA LEU A 58 2.27 -0.85 -9.06
C LEU A 58 1.74 -2.03 -9.87
N VAL A 59 1.06 -1.74 -10.96
CA VAL A 59 0.49 -2.76 -11.86
C VAL A 59 1.04 -2.56 -13.25
N GLY A 60 1.74 -3.56 -13.78
CA GLY A 60 2.11 -3.61 -15.19
C GLY A 60 1.06 -4.38 -15.96
N ASP A 61 0.47 -3.72 -16.95
CA ASP A 61 -0.48 -4.33 -17.89
C ASP A 61 -0.41 -3.61 -19.25
N GLY A 62 0.79 -3.53 -19.84
CA GLY A 62 0.97 -2.75 -21.07
C GLY A 62 2.42 -2.38 -21.38
N PRO A 63 2.63 -1.33 -22.21
CA PRO A 63 3.95 -0.85 -22.58
C PRO A 63 4.82 -0.50 -21.36
N ALA A 64 6.10 -0.85 -21.41
CA ALA A 64 7.03 -0.47 -20.35
C ALA A 64 7.27 1.05 -20.33
N GLY A 65 7.28 1.66 -19.14
CA GLY A 65 7.70 3.06 -18.94
C GLY A 65 6.74 3.95 -18.15
N ASP A 66 5.44 3.65 -18.16
CA ASP A 66 4.43 4.36 -17.37
C ASP A 66 3.57 3.38 -16.59
N THR A 67 4.14 2.77 -15.54
CA THR A 67 3.46 1.76 -14.73
C THR A 67 2.38 2.43 -13.85
N PRO A 68 1.08 2.15 -14.06
CA PRO A 68 0.01 2.59 -13.16
C PRO A 68 0.36 2.31 -11.70
N THR A 69 0.11 3.31 -10.85
CA THR A 69 0.43 3.23 -9.42
C THR A 69 -0.78 3.68 -8.61
N GLY A 70 -1.15 2.92 -7.59
CA GLY A 70 -2.23 3.25 -6.66
C GLY A 70 -1.73 3.31 -5.22
N MET A 71 -2.31 4.22 -4.44
CA MET A 71 -2.11 4.23 -2.99
C MET A 71 -2.75 2.99 -2.37
N LEU A 72 -2.08 2.39 -1.37
CA LEU A 72 -2.71 1.38 -0.54
C LEU A 72 -3.71 2.03 0.42
N GLU A 73 -4.94 1.53 0.40
CA GLU A 73 -6.08 1.96 1.19
C GLU A 73 -6.60 0.78 2.01
N ASP A 74 -7.31 1.07 3.11
CA ASP A 74 -7.94 0.06 3.96
C ASP A 74 -6.94 -1.06 4.33
N VAL A 75 -5.70 -0.67 4.69
CA VAL A 75 -4.61 -1.61 4.97
C VAL A 75 -4.80 -2.21 6.37
N GLU A 76 -4.95 -3.52 6.42
CA GLU A 76 -5.09 -4.27 7.68
C GLU A 76 -3.97 -5.30 7.79
N PHE A 77 -3.29 -5.33 8.94
CA PHE A 77 -2.24 -6.30 9.23
C PHE A 77 -2.44 -6.94 10.60
N ASP A 78 -2.43 -8.27 10.62
CA ASP A 78 -2.43 -9.07 11.85
C ASP A 78 -1.00 -9.58 12.09
N ALA A 79 -0.33 -9.02 13.09
CA ALA A 79 1.05 -9.39 13.44
C ALA A 79 1.20 -10.83 13.95
N HIS A 80 0.13 -11.45 14.47
CA HIS A 80 0.18 -12.82 14.97
C HIS A 80 0.14 -13.83 13.82
N THR A 81 -0.71 -13.58 12.82
CA THR A 81 -0.88 -14.50 11.69
C THR A 81 -0.11 -14.09 10.43
N GLY A 82 0.44 -12.87 10.41
CA GLY A 82 1.07 -12.26 9.24
C GLY A 82 0.08 -11.91 8.12
N LYS A 83 -1.23 -11.99 8.38
CA LYS A 83 -2.25 -11.67 7.37
C LYS A 83 -2.18 -10.19 7.03
N LEU A 84 -2.19 -9.90 5.74
CA LEU A 84 -2.23 -8.56 5.18
C LEU A 84 -3.36 -8.47 4.15
N SER A 85 -4.14 -7.41 4.22
CA SER A 85 -5.10 -7.02 3.19
C SER A 85 -4.98 -5.53 2.89
N PHE A 86 -5.33 -5.16 1.66
CA PHE A 86 -5.42 -3.77 1.24
C PHE A 86 -6.32 -3.64 0.00
N ARG A 87 -6.76 -2.43 -0.28
CA ARG A 87 -7.33 -1.99 -1.56
C ARG A 87 -6.36 -1.01 -2.22
N ALA A 88 -6.35 -0.95 -3.55
CA ALA A 88 -5.73 0.14 -4.28
C ALA A 88 -6.60 0.52 -5.48
N ARG A 89 -6.61 1.81 -5.82
CA ARG A 89 -7.33 2.37 -6.98
C ARG A 89 -6.34 2.82 -8.03
N LEU A 90 -6.54 2.38 -9.26
CA LEU A 90 -5.66 2.64 -10.39
C LEU A 90 -6.46 2.98 -11.65
N THR A 91 -5.75 3.49 -12.64
CA THR A 91 -6.20 3.53 -14.04
C THR A 91 -5.15 2.77 -14.84
N THR A 92 -5.44 1.53 -15.22
CA THR A 92 -4.50 0.69 -15.96
C THR A 92 -4.62 0.84 -17.47
N GLY A 93 -5.70 1.45 -17.97
CA GLY A 93 -5.85 1.72 -19.39
C GLY A 93 -7.14 2.48 -19.73
N LEU A 94 -7.66 2.18 -20.92
CA LEU A 94 -8.92 2.72 -21.39
C LEU A 94 -10.01 1.64 -21.33
N HIS A 95 -11.14 2.00 -20.74
CA HIS A 95 -12.36 1.21 -20.75
C HIS A 95 -13.19 1.56 -21.98
N TYR A 96 -13.57 0.52 -22.73
CA TYR A 96 -14.45 0.62 -23.89
C TYR A 96 -15.70 -0.21 -23.66
N CYS A 97 -16.87 0.41 -23.78
CA CYS A 97 -18.14 -0.31 -23.85
C CYS A 97 -19.12 0.42 -24.77
N ARG A 98 -20.33 -0.11 -24.92
CA ARG A 98 -21.37 0.51 -25.77
C ARG A 98 -21.74 1.93 -25.32
N GLU A 99 -21.61 2.21 -24.02
CA GLU A 99 -21.94 3.50 -23.42
C GLU A 99 -20.73 4.45 -23.33
N HIS A 100 -19.51 3.91 -23.28
CA HIS A 100 -18.28 4.67 -23.05
C HIS A 100 -17.27 4.45 -24.17
N GLY A 101 -16.99 5.50 -24.95
CA GLY A 101 -16.01 5.49 -26.03
C GLY A 101 -14.59 5.81 -25.54
N GLY A 102 -13.92 4.85 -24.90
CA GLY A 102 -12.50 4.95 -24.55
C GLY A 102 -12.22 5.95 -23.43
N VAL A 103 -12.80 5.72 -22.26
CA VAL A 103 -12.57 6.53 -21.05
C VAL A 103 -11.52 5.87 -20.16
N PRO A 104 -10.76 6.61 -19.34
CA PRO A 104 -9.84 6.01 -18.36
C PRO A 104 -10.56 4.97 -17.48
N SER A 105 -10.02 3.76 -17.36
CA SER A 105 -10.57 2.70 -16.49
C SER A 105 -10.56 3.11 -15.02
N ARG A 106 -11.52 2.58 -14.26
CA ARG A 106 -11.61 2.75 -12.80
C ARG A 106 -11.32 1.43 -12.09
N ASP A 107 -10.07 1.01 -12.15
CA ASP A 107 -9.61 -0.27 -11.64
C ASP A 107 -9.49 -0.29 -10.11
N VAL A 108 -10.23 -1.19 -9.47
CA VAL A 108 -10.10 -1.49 -8.05
C VAL A 108 -9.37 -2.81 -7.89
N PHE A 109 -8.21 -2.76 -7.23
CA PHE A 109 -7.45 -3.94 -6.83
C PHE A 109 -7.67 -4.20 -5.34
N ARG A 110 -7.91 -5.46 -4.98
CA ARG A 110 -8.02 -5.92 -3.59
C ARG A 110 -7.08 -7.08 -3.37
N PHE A 111 -6.21 -6.97 -2.37
CA PHE A 111 -5.32 -8.04 -1.97
C PHE A 111 -5.78 -8.64 -0.64
N SER A 112 -5.65 -9.96 -0.51
CA SER A 112 -5.75 -10.67 0.76
C SER A 112 -4.76 -11.83 0.76
N GLY A 113 -3.90 -11.87 1.77
CA GLY A 113 -2.84 -12.86 1.85
C GLY A 113 -2.01 -12.78 3.12
N VAL A 114 -0.77 -13.24 3.02
CA VAL A 114 0.19 -13.30 4.12
C VAL A 114 1.46 -12.59 3.69
N LEU A 115 1.93 -11.67 4.53
CA LEU A 115 3.24 -11.05 4.44
C LEU A 115 4.23 -11.86 5.29
N SER A 116 5.18 -12.51 4.62
CA SER A 116 6.27 -13.22 5.28
C SER A 116 7.58 -12.44 5.19
N LYS A 117 8.64 -12.95 5.81
CA LYS A 117 9.99 -12.38 5.66
C LYS A 117 10.50 -12.39 4.22
N ARG A 118 9.97 -13.28 3.36
CA ARG A 118 10.52 -13.56 2.01
C ARG A 118 9.57 -13.15 0.88
N ASP A 119 8.29 -13.12 1.13
CA ASP A 119 7.28 -12.91 0.10
C ASP A 119 6.00 -12.30 0.64
N LEU A 120 5.24 -11.72 -0.28
CA LEU A 120 3.84 -11.41 -0.14
C LEU A 120 3.05 -12.41 -1.00
N ALA A 121 2.32 -13.32 -0.36
CA ALA A 121 1.61 -14.39 -1.03
C ALA A 121 0.13 -14.36 -0.72
N GLY A 122 -0.72 -14.50 -1.72
CA GLY A 122 -2.16 -14.41 -1.55
C GLY A 122 -2.89 -14.24 -2.85
N ARG A 123 -4.03 -13.56 -2.79
CA ARG A 123 -4.93 -13.37 -3.91
C ARG A 123 -5.09 -11.90 -4.21
N ILE A 124 -5.03 -11.54 -5.49
CA ILE A 124 -5.45 -10.24 -6.00
C ILE A 124 -6.78 -10.41 -6.73
N GLN A 125 -7.73 -9.54 -6.40
CA GLN A 125 -8.96 -9.35 -7.17
C GLN A 125 -8.88 -8.02 -7.89
N HIS A 126 -9.30 -8.00 -9.15
CA HIS A 126 -9.35 -6.83 -10.01
C HIS A 126 -10.77 -6.67 -10.57
N SER A 127 -11.35 -5.49 -10.38
CA SER A 127 -12.68 -5.12 -10.87
C SER A 127 -12.68 -3.71 -11.45
N GLU A 128 -13.61 -3.43 -12.35
CA GLU A 128 -13.87 -2.09 -12.89
C GLU A 128 -15.03 -1.44 -12.13
N ALA A 129 -14.78 -0.32 -11.45
CA ALA A 129 -15.76 0.32 -10.57
C ALA A 129 -17.00 0.85 -11.31
N ARG A 130 -16.93 1.05 -12.65
CA ARG A 130 -18.11 1.40 -13.46
C ARG A 130 -19.06 0.22 -13.70
N HIS A 131 -18.60 -1.01 -13.50
CA HIS A 131 -19.38 -2.23 -13.69
C HIS A 131 -19.36 -3.08 -12.42
N PRO A 132 -20.01 -2.61 -11.34
CA PRO A 132 -19.95 -3.30 -10.04
C PRO A 132 -20.59 -4.69 -10.05
N ASP A 133 -21.47 -4.97 -11.03
CA ASP A 133 -22.14 -6.27 -11.19
C ASP A 133 -21.28 -7.30 -11.93
N GLU A 134 -20.18 -6.89 -12.56
CA GLU A 134 -19.25 -7.82 -13.20
C GLU A 134 -18.44 -8.59 -12.15
N THR A 135 -18.24 -9.90 -12.38
CA THR A 135 -17.44 -10.72 -11.48
C THR A 135 -15.98 -10.28 -11.51
N PRO A 136 -15.36 -9.94 -10.36
CA PRO A 136 -13.96 -9.55 -10.32
C PRO A 136 -13.04 -10.66 -10.81
N ARG A 137 -12.07 -10.29 -11.66
CA ARG A 137 -10.98 -11.19 -12.05
C ARG A 137 -10.12 -11.48 -10.84
N THR A 138 -9.72 -12.73 -10.68
CA THR A 138 -9.06 -13.19 -9.47
C THR A 138 -7.81 -13.99 -9.83
N GLU A 139 -6.66 -13.61 -9.27
CA GLU A 139 -5.37 -14.27 -9.50
C GLU A 139 -4.71 -14.64 -8.16
N GLN A 140 -4.09 -15.83 -8.11
CA GLN A 140 -3.16 -16.21 -7.04
C GLN A 140 -1.77 -15.64 -7.35
N VAL A 141 -1.24 -14.85 -6.43
CA VAL A 141 0.05 -14.19 -6.58
C VAL A 141 1.01 -14.58 -5.46
N ARG A 142 2.29 -14.60 -5.82
CA ARG A 142 3.40 -14.71 -4.88
C ARG A 142 4.47 -13.75 -5.34
N LEU A 143 4.55 -12.61 -4.66
CA LEU A 143 5.49 -11.54 -4.94
C LEU A 143 6.71 -11.78 -4.05
N ARG A 144 7.89 -11.95 -4.66
CA ARG A 144 9.12 -12.14 -3.89
C ARG A 144 9.60 -10.77 -3.43
N ARG A 145 10.09 -10.70 -2.19
CA ARG A 145 10.78 -9.52 -1.71
C ARG A 145 11.96 -9.22 -2.64
N SER A 146 12.00 -8.04 -3.21
CA SER A 146 13.10 -7.56 -4.04
C SER A 146 14.20 -6.98 -3.14
N THR A 147 15.41 -6.91 -3.68
CA THR A 147 16.54 -6.20 -3.06
C THR A 147 16.55 -4.73 -3.44
N GLY A 148 15.46 -4.20 -4.02
CA GLY A 148 15.36 -2.78 -4.34
C GLY A 148 15.37 -1.95 -3.07
N ASP A 149 16.25 -0.94 -3.02
CA ASP A 149 16.32 -0.03 -1.90
C ASP A 149 15.10 0.90 -1.94
N LEU A 150 14.08 0.56 -1.16
CA LEU A 150 13.03 1.52 -0.83
C LEU A 150 13.66 2.63 0.01
N THR A 151 13.55 3.86 -0.48
CA THR A 151 13.93 5.02 0.32
C THR A 151 13.09 5.03 1.58
N VAL A 152 13.74 5.19 2.74
CA VAL A 152 13.08 5.30 4.03
C VAL A 152 12.88 6.79 4.32
N PRO A 153 11.65 7.31 4.23
CA PRO A 153 11.36 8.72 4.51
C PRO A 153 11.52 8.98 6.02
N ALA A 154 11.88 10.21 6.39
CA ALA A 154 12.06 10.60 7.77
C ALA A 154 10.73 10.67 8.55
N SER A 155 9.62 10.89 7.84
CA SER A 155 8.28 10.94 8.44
C SER A 155 7.19 10.46 7.49
N HIS A 156 6.00 10.20 8.03
CA HIS A 156 4.84 9.84 7.21
C HIS A 156 4.43 10.99 6.28
N ALA A 157 4.53 12.23 6.74
CA ALA A 157 4.22 13.40 5.92
C ALA A 157 5.18 13.53 4.73
N GLU A 158 6.47 13.23 4.92
CA GLU A 158 7.43 13.18 3.82
C GLU A 158 7.11 12.03 2.85
N TRP A 159 6.82 10.84 3.37
CA TRP A 159 6.37 9.71 2.55
C TRP A 159 5.15 10.08 1.69
N GLU A 160 4.15 10.72 2.30
CA GLU A 160 2.90 11.10 1.64
C GLU A 160 3.14 12.15 0.55
N ALA A 161 4.01 13.14 0.81
CA ALA A 161 4.42 14.11 -0.20
C ALA A 161 5.13 13.44 -1.39
N ASP A 162 5.95 12.42 -1.13
CA ASP A 162 6.63 11.64 -2.17
C ASP A 162 5.65 10.79 -2.99
N ALA A 163 4.74 10.09 -2.30
CA ALA A 163 3.68 9.33 -2.91
C ALA A 163 2.80 10.22 -3.79
N ASP A 164 2.41 11.41 -3.33
CA ASP A 164 1.63 12.38 -4.10
C ASP A 164 2.35 12.82 -5.39
N ARG A 165 3.67 13.02 -5.35
CA ARG A 165 4.45 13.34 -6.56
C ARG A 165 4.41 12.19 -7.57
N ILE A 166 4.43 10.94 -7.10
CA ILE A 166 4.29 9.75 -7.96
C ILE A 166 2.87 9.70 -8.54
N LEU A 167 1.85 9.81 -7.68
CA LEU A 167 0.44 9.66 -8.04
C LEU A 167 -0.07 10.79 -8.96
N LYS A 168 0.50 12.00 -8.92
CA LYS A 168 0.19 13.04 -9.92
C LYS A 168 0.43 12.57 -11.36
N ARG A 169 1.44 11.72 -11.57
CA ARG A 169 1.82 11.20 -12.89
C ARG A 169 1.21 9.83 -13.18
N ARG A 170 1.24 8.92 -12.20
CA ARG A 170 0.91 7.49 -12.38
C ARG A 170 -0.36 7.05 -11.67
N GLY A 171 -0.97 7.97 -10.91
CA GLY A 171 -2.14 7.72 -10.09
C GLY A 171 -3.44 7.52 -10.88
N PRO A 172 -4.51 7.14 -10.18
CA PRO A 172 -5.83 6.99 -10.77
C PRO A 172 -6.30 8.30 -11.43
N ARG A 173 -6.94 8.18 -12.59
CA ARG A 173 -7.51 9.30 -13.39
C ARG A 173 -9.03 9.35 -13.28
N TRP A 174 -9.53 9.25 -12.06
CA TRP A 174 -10.95 9.03 -11.78
C TRP A 174 -11.73 10.32 -11.62
#